data_AF-A0A938XBV2-F1
#
_entry.id   AF-A0A938XBV2-F1
#
_cell.length_a   1.000
_cell.length_b   1.000
_cell.length_c   1.000
_cell.angle_alpha   90.00
_cell.angle_beta   90.00
_cell.angle_gamma   90.00
#
_symmetry.space_group_name_H-M   'P 1'
#
loop_
_entity.id
_entity.type
_entity.pdbx_description
1 polymer ?
#
loop_
_entity_poly.entity_id
_entity_poly.type
_entity_poly.pdbx_seq_one_letter_code
_entity_poly.pdbx_strand_id
1 'polypeptide(L)'
;MIPIAIYHWNVGIVSRGKGKSAVAAAAYRSGEKLTNEWDGMTHDYTRKGGVVHTEIMLPPHALPSFSDRSTLWNSVELYEKAGNAQLAREIDAALPIELSREEQIRLVREYCSSQFVSKGMCVDFAIHDTNSGNPHCHIMLTMRPLDERGAWAAKSKKEYDLDENGERIRLPSGRYKTHKVDLTGWNNKDNTLLWRKAWADFTNDFLERNGSPERIDHRSNAERGIDEIPTVHMGVAACQMEKKGIATEKGELNRNIQKANRLIREIRAQIGKLKEWIADLFKAWETAPEQPQQSPGLAKLLMKYLSVQREKSRKYSQRWQQQHAADELKTIAAAVNYLSEHGISNLDELDAALSSVSDKAYSIREGMKTAEQRMKGLQKLMEYGRNYQTYKPIHDELKKLQNGWTNKRDKYEEAHRAELTLWDAANRYLHANLPKGTKTLPIAEWEQEYTALKAQREAEYDTLKETRAEVAELQKIRRCVDIALRADQPEQSRAKRHEQER
;
A
#
# COMPACT_ATOMS: atom_id res chain seq x y z
N MET A 1 -10.83 13.15 11.54
CA MET A 1 -9.98 12.29 10.69
C MET A 1 -8.83 13.18 10.25
N ILE A 2 -7.61 12.90 10.70
CA ILE A 2 -6.42 13.66 10.27
C ILE A 2 -6.25 13.41 8.76
N PRO A 3 -6.10 14.45 7.93
CA PRO A 3 -5.86 14.24 6.50
C PRO A 3 -4.57 13.41 6.33
N ILE A 4 -4.66 12.29 5.62
CA ILE A 4 -3.51 11.40 5.43
C ILE A 4 -2.81 11.82 4.14
N ALA A 5 -1.60 12.34 4.26
CA ALA A 5 -0.72 12.52 3.11
C ALA A 5 -0.24 11.16 2.60
N ILE A 6 0.05 11.04 1.29
CA ILE A 6 0.39 9.77 0.66
C ILE A 6 1.79 9.32 1.09
N TYR A 7 1.88 8.18 1.78
CA TYR A 7 3.17 7.55 2.07
C TYR A 7 3.67 6.73 0.87
N HIS A 8 4.82 7.09 0.33
CA HIS A 8 5.59 6.23 -0.57
C HIS A 8 7.05 6.19 -0.12
N TRP A 9 7.59 4.97 -0.01
CA TRP A 9 9.00 4.71 0.24
C TRP A 9 9.32 3.33 -0.32
N ASN A 10 10.32 3.23 -1.18
CA ASN A 10 10.73 2.00 -1.83
C ASN A 10 12.25 1.90 -1.87
N VAL A 11 12.79 0.69 -1.69
CA VAL A 11 14.23 0.43 -1.76
C VAL A 11 14.55 -0.62 -2.82
N GLY A 12 15.61 -0.37 -3.57
CA GLY A 12 16.12 -1.23 -4.63
C GLY A 12 17.63 -1.33 -4.61
N ILE A 13 18.16 -2.19 -5.49
CA ILE A 13 19.60 -2.35 -5.72
C ILE A 13 19.90 -2.09 -7.18
N VAL A 14 20.88 -1.23 -7.43
CA VAL A 14 21.53 -1.05 -8.73
C VAL A 14 22.57 -2.16 -8.85
N SER A 15 22.32 -3.12 -9.75
CA SER A 15 23.18 -4.29 -9.92
C SER A 15 23.59 -4.48 -11.36
N ARG A 16 24.89 -4.66 -11.56
CA ARG A 16 25.50 -4.95 -12.86
C ARG A 16 24.95 -6.24 -13.48
N GLY A 17 24.69 -7.26 -12.66
CA GLY A 17 24.08 -8.52 -13.09
C GLY A 17 22.64 -8.38 -13.60
N LYS A 18 22.02 -7.21 -13.45
CA LYS A 18 20.72 -6.85 -14.03
C LYS A 18 20.84 -5.82 -15.16
N GLY A 19 22.04 -5.64 -15.72
CA GLY A 19 22.33 -4.66 -16.76
C GLY A 19 22.26 -3.20 -16.30
N LYS A 20 22.39 -2.93 -15.00
CA LYS A 20 22.35 -1.56 -14.46
C LYS A 20 23.76 -1.04 -14.14
N SER A 21 23.95 0.27 -14.30
CA SER A 21 25.16 1.00 -13.89
C SER A 21 24.81 2.03 -12.81
N ALA A 22 25.74 2.25 -11.86
CA ALA A 22 25.65 3.32 -10.88
C ALA A 22 25.84 4.70 -11.52
N VAL A 23 26.76 4.84 -12.48
CA VAL A 23 26.96 6.09 -13.22
C VAL A 23 25.72 6.42 -14.07
N ALA A 24 25.16 5.44 -14.79
CA ALA A 24 23.92 5.63 -15.53
C ALA A 24 22.75 6.02 -14.62
N ALA A 25 22.65 5.38 -13.45
CA ALA A 25 21.63 5.70 -12.47
C ALA A 25 21.82 7.15 -11.99
N ALA A 26 23.00 7.51 -11.49
CA ALA A 26 23.30 8.84 -10.99
C ALA A 26 23.01 9.93 -12.02
N ALA A 27 23.48 9.78 -13.27
CA ALA A 27 23.23 10.71 -14.37
C ALA A 27 21.73 10.92 -14.61
N TYR A 28 20.94 9.85 -14.62
CA TYR A 28 19.50 9.93 -14.83
C TYR A 28 18.77 10.67 -13.70
N ARG A 29 19.20 10.50 -12.45
CA ARG A 29 18.56 11.15 -11.29
C ARG A 29 18.97 12.61 -11.20
N SER A 30 20.22 12.94 -11.47
CA SER A 30 20.69 14.32 -11.43
C SER A 30 20.35 15.13 -12.69
N GLY A 31 19.97 14.47 -13.79
CA GLY A 31 19.76 15.16 -15.08
C GLY A 31 21.09 15.60 -15.70
N GLU A 32 22.17 14.87 -15.45
CA GLU A 32 23.52 15.22 -15.89
C GLU A 32 23.98 14.32 -17.05
N LYS A 33 25.12 14.70 -17.63
CA LYS A 33 25.87 13.89 -18.58
C LYS A 33 27.10 13.32 -17.90
N LEU A 34 27.13 12.00 -17.67
CA LEU A 34 28.25 11.30 -17.05
C LEU A 34 28.78 10.20 -17.98
N THR A 35 30.10 9.99 -17.95
CA THR A 35 30.74 8.86 -18.66
C THR A 35 31.11 7.79 -17.65
N ASN A 36 30.69 6.56 -17.90
CA ASN A 36 31.10 5.40 -17.14
C ASN A 36 32.48 4.94 -17.64
N GLU A 37 33.49 5.07 -16.80
CA GLU A 37 34.87 4.71 -17.10
C GLU A 37 35.09 3.20 -17.17
N TRP A 38 34.17 2.40 -16.62
CA TRP A 38 34.29 0.94 -16.63
C TRP A 38 33.93 0.32 -17.99
N ASP A 39 32.91 0.83 -18.68
CA ASP A 39 32.48 0.35 -20.01
C ASP A 39 32.66 1.37 -21.15
N GLY A 40 33.04 2.61 -20.83
CA GLY A 40 33.20 3.71 -21.78
C GLY A 40 31.89 4.36 -22.23
N MET A 41 30.73 3.94 -21.70
CA MET A 41 29.43 4.47 -22.13
C MET A 41 29.16 5.86 -21.53
N THR A 42 28.72 6.79 -22.38
CA THR A 42 28.23 8.10 -21.93
C THR A 42 26.71 8.08 -21.76
N HIS A 43 26.24 8.53 -20.60
CA HIS A 43 24.83 8.65 -20.26
C HIS A 43 24.46 10.14 -20.19
N ASP A 44 23.73 10.64 -21.19
CA ASP A 44 23.34 12.05 -21.29
C ASP A 44 21.85 12.23 -20.98
N TYR A 45 21.56 12.75 -19.79
CA TYR A 45 20.20 13.07 -19.33
C TYR A 45 19.98 14.56 -19.12
N THR A 46 20.80 15.42 -19.75
CA THR A 46 20.68 16.89 -19.67
C THR A 46 19.35 17.44 -20.17
N ARG A 47 18.61 16.66 -20.98
CA ARG A 47 17.27 16.99 -21.47
C ARG A 47 16.15 16.62 -20.49
N LYS A 48 16.47 16.00 -19.35
CA LYS A 48 15.48 15.59 -18.36
C LYS A 48 14.96 16.80 -17.60
N GLY A 49 13.67 17.08 -17.75
CA GLY A 49 12.98 18.10 -16.95
C GLY A 49 12.57 17.59 -15.56
N GLY A 50 12.31 18.54 -14.67
CA GLY A 50 11.75 18.28 -13.34
C GLY A 50 12.76 17.87 -12.27
N VAL A 51 14.07 17.95 -12.52
CA VAL A 51 15.06 17.86 -11.44
C VAL A 51 15.18 19.24 -10.80
N VAL A 52 14.89 19.34 -9.50
CA VAL A 52 14.80 20.64 -8.80
C VAL A 52 15.86 20.84 -7.73
N HIS A 53 16.53 19.77 -7.30
CA HIS A 53 17.66 19.81 -6.35
C HIS A 53 18.50 18.55 -6.52
N THR A 54 19.82 18.68 -6.39
CA THR A 54 20.75 17.55 -6.32
C THR A 54 21.82 17.84 -5.29
N GLU A 55 22.25 16.82 -4.56
CA GLU A 55 23.24 17.00 -3.49
C GLU A 55 23.92 15.66 -3.14
N ILE A 56 25.23 15.74 -2.88
CA ILE A 56 26.02 14.62 -2.37
C ILE A 56 26.41 14.94 -0.92
N MET A 57 26.11 14.01 -0.02
CA MET A 57 26.49 14.08 1.38
C MET A 57 27.52 13.00 1.70
N LEU A 58 28.60 13.41 2.36
CA LEU A 58 29.77 12.59 2.61
C LEU A 58 29.94 12.29 4.11
N PRO A 59 30.26 11.04 4.50
CA PRO A 59 30.66 10.74 5.87
C PRO A 59 32.05 11.33 6.17
N PRO A 60 32.43 11.49 7.46
CA PRO A 60 33.67 12.16 7.86
C PRO A 60 34.97 11.66 7.21
N HIS A 61 35.05 10.36 6.87
CA HIS A 61 36.24 9.75 6.26
C HIS A 61 36.22 9.73 4.73
N ALA A 62 35.18 10.24 4.09
CA ALA A 62 35.13 10.27 2.63
C ALA A 62 36.06 11.34 2.05
N LEU A 63 36.68 11.00 0.92
CA LEU A 63 37.49 11.95 0.17
C LEU A 63 36.63 13.13 -0.27
N PRO A 64 37.08 14.39 -0.11
CA PRO A 64 36.32 15.55 -0.57
C PRO A 64 35.98 15.50 -2.07
N SER A 65 36.82 14.86 -2.89
CA SER A 65 36.57 14.66 -4.32
C SER A 65 35.30 13.83 -4.60
N PHE A 66 34.80 13.04 -3.64
CA PHE A 66 33.53 12.34 -3.78
C PHE A 66 32.31 13.27 -3.75
N SER A 67 32.48 14.58 -3.50
CA SER A 67 31.40 15.56 -3.73
C SER A 67 31.11 15.76 -5.22
N ASP A 68 32.02 15.34 -6.10
CA ASP A 68 31.77 15.23 -7.53
C ASP A 68 31.12 13.88 -7.87
N ARG A 69 29.98 13.94 -8.55
CA ARG A 69 29.16 12.76 -8.85
C ARG A 69 29.84 11.79 -9.78
N SER A 70 30.55 12.30 -10.80
CA SER A 70 31.32 11.47 -11.72
C SER A 70 32.39 10.69 -10.97
N THR A 71 33.15 11.40 -10.12
CA THR A 71 34.23 10.84 -9.32
C THR A 71 33.72 9.76 -8.36
N LEU A 72 32.67 10.03 -7.59
CA LEU A 72 32.09 9.08 -6.65
C LEU A 72 31.65 7.79 -7.36
N TRP A 73 30.79 7.89 -8.37
CA TRP A 73 30.18 6.70 -8.97
C TRP A 73 31.11 5.94 -9.91
N ASN A 74 32.06 6.60 -10.59
CA ASN A 74 33.11 5.88 -11.33
C ASN A 74 34.04 5.13 -10.37
N SER A 75 34.37 5.69 -9.20
CA SER A 75 35.18 4.97 -8.21
C SER A 75 34.49 3.68 -7.73
N VAL A 76 33.16 3.67 -7.61
CA VAL A 76 32.36 2.48 -7.28
C VAL A 76 32.37 1.46 -8.43
N GLU A 77 32.14 1.90 -9.67
CA GLU A 77 32.12 1.03 -10.85
C GLU A 77 33.46 0.32 -11.06
N LEU A 78 34.56 1.07 -10.95
CA LEU A 78 35.93 0.55 -11.12
C LEU A 78 36.35 -0.37 -9.97
N TYR A 79 35.93 -0.09 -8.74
CA TYR A 79 36.30 -0.91 -7.59
C TYR A 79 35.58 -2.27 -7.59
N GLU A 80 34.31 -2.30 -7.99
CA GLU A 80 33.54 -3.54 -8.06
C GLU A 80 33.92 -4.36 -9.31
N LYS A 81 34.66 -5.45 -9.13
CA LYS A 81 35.19 -6.25 -10.26
C LYS A 81 34.24 -7.32 -10.80
N ALA A 82 33.21 -7.70 -10.06
CA ALA A 82 32.34 -8.83 -10.43
C ALA A 82 31.26 -8.41 -11.44
N GLY A 83 30.99 -9.26 -12.44
CA GLY A 83 29.92 -9.02 -13.43
C GLY A 83 28.51 -8.93 -12.82
N ASN A 84 28.32 -9.52 -11.63
CA ASN A 84 27.06 -9.47 -10.88
C ASN A 84 27.10 -8.52 -9.67
N ALA A 85 28.05 -7.57 -9.63
CA ALA A 85 28.22 -6.65 -8.52
C ALA A 85 26.93 -5.87 -8.19
N GLN A 86 26.75 -5.57 -6.91
CA GLN A 86 25.76 -4.63 -6.40
C GLN A 86 26.47 -3.30 -6.17
N LEU A 87 26.13 -2.31 -6.97
CA LEU A 87 26.88 -1.06 -7.11
C LEU A 87 26.37 0.00 -6.13
N ALA A 88 25.04 0.17 -6.07
CA ALA A 88 24.39 1.12 -5.18
C ALA A 88 23.10 0.53 -4.62
N ARG A 89 22.68 1.04 -3.46
CA ARG A 89 21.31 0.93 -2.97
C ARG A 89 20.57 2.20 -3.36
N GLU A 90 19.34 2.05 -3.80
CA GLU A 90 18.50 3.17 -4.25
C GLU A 90 17.25 3.20 -3.37
N ILE A 91 16.88 4.39 -2.92
CA ILE A 91 15.62 4.66 -2.23
C ILE A 91 14.86 5.70 -3.05
N ASP A 92 13.57 5.46 -3.25
CA ASP A 92 12.62 6.42 -3.82
C ASP A 92 11.55 6.71 -2.76
N ALA A 93 11.30 7.97 -2.46
CA ALA A 93 10.32 8.38 -1.46
C ALA A 93 9.53 9.63 -1.88
N ALA A 94 8.22 9.61 -1.65
CA ALA A 94 7.35 10.76 -1.93
C ALA A 94 7.55 11.86 -0.88
N LEU A 95 7.52 13.11 -1.34
CA LEU A 95 7.59 14.30 -0.51
C LEU A 95 6.20 14.90 -0.35
N PRO A 96 5.84 15.45 0.83
CA PRO A 96 4.58 16.16 1.00
C PRO A 96 4.54 17.44 0.15
N ILE A 97 3.39 17.69 -0.49
CA ILE A 97 3.14 18.91 -1.26
C ILE A 97 2.85 20.12 -0.36
N GLU A 98 2.52 19.83 0.90
CA GLU A 98 2.24 20.78 1.97
C GLU A 98 3.51 21.50 2.45
N LEU A 99 4.69 20.90 2.22
CA LEU A 99 5.98 21.48 2.57
C LEU A 99 6.52 22.35 1.42
N SER A 100 7.16 23.47 1.79
CA SER A 100 7.91 24.29 0.85
C SER A 100 9.08 23.50 0.22
N ARG A 101 9.58 23.92 -0.93
CA ARG A 101 10.75 23.28 -1.55
C ARG A 101 11.95 23.22 -0.60
N GLU A 102 12.18 24.30 0.13
CA GLU A 102 13.28 24.41 1.10
C GLU A 102 13.10 23.42 2.26
N GLU A 103 11.88 23.24 2.75
CA GLU A 103 11.55 22.21 3.75
C GLU A 103 11.72 20.80 3.20
N GLN A 104 11.30 20.54 1.97
CA GLN A 104 11.51 19.24 1.32
C GLN A 104 13.01 18.90 1.23
N ILE A 105 13.84 19.87 0.84
CA ILE A 105 15.31 19.70 0.78
C ILE A 105 15.87 19.41 2.19
N ARG A 106 15.45 20.20 3.20
CA ARG A 106 15.89 20.01 4.59
C ARG A 106 15.46 18.64 5.14
N LEU A 107 14.22 18.21 4.88
CA LEU A 107 13.70 16.91 5.26
C LEU A 107 14.58 15.77 4.72
N VAL A 108 14.85 15.78 3.41
CA VAL A 108 15.70 14.75 2.78
C VAL A 108 17.11 14.78 3.36
N ARG A 109 17.69 15.97 3.54
CA ARG A 109 19.04 16.14 4.10
C ARG A 109 19.15 15.60 5.53
N GLU A 110 18.21 15.95 6.41
CA GLU A 110 18.21 15.49 7.80
C GLU A 110 17.98 13.98 7.91
N TYR A 111 17.04 13.45 7.12
CA TYR A 111 16.82 12.01 7.00
C TYR A 111 18.09 11.28 6.54
N CYS A 112 18.72 11.74 5.45
CA CYS A 112 19.92 11.13 4.90
C CYS A 112 21.12 11.21 5.85
N SER A 113 21.30 12.36 6.50
CA SER A 113 22.33 12.58 7.51
C SER A 113 22.19 11.57 8.66
N SER A 114 20.99 11.50 9.24
CA SER A 114 20.68 10.65 10.38
C SER A 114 20.76 9.16 10.06
N GLN A 115 20.20 8.73 8.91
CA GLN A 115 20.01 7.30 8.62
C GLN A 115 21.18 6.67 7.87
N PHE A 116 21.94 7.43 7.09
CA PHE A 116 22.94 6.88 6.17
C PHE A 116 24.34 7.46 6.37
N VAL A 117 24.49 8.79 6.34
CA VAL A 117 25.80 9.44 6.50
C VAL A 117 26.40 9.11 7.87
N SER A 118 25.58 9.14 8.93
CA SER A 118 25.98 8.75 10.30
C SER A 118 26.46 7.30 10.41
N LYS A 119 26.13 6.45 9.42
CA LYS A 119 26.53 5.03 9.35
C LYS A 119 27.69 4.79 8.39
N GLY A 120 28.28 5.85 7.83
CA GLY A 120 29.45 5.79 6.96
C GLY A 120 29.14 5.62 5.47
N MET A 121 27.88 5.79 5.04
CA MET A 121 27.51 5.75 3.62
C MET A 121 27.67 7.14 2.99
N CYS A 122 28.29 7.23 1.81
CA CYS A 122 28.06 8.39 0.93
C CYS A 122 26.65 8.31 0.36
N VAL A 123 25.99 9.46 0.31
CA VAL A 123 24.63 9.65 -0.17
C VAL A 123 24.66 10.60 -1.37
N ASP A 124 24.02 10.24 -2.47
CA ASP A 124 23.74 11.14 -3.60
C ASP A 124 22.24 11.18 -3.80
N PHE A 125 21.61 12.33 -3.56
CA PHE A 125 20.17 12.46 -3.71
C PHE A 125 19.77 13.54 -4.71
N ALA A 126 18.63 13.31 -5.36
CA ALA A 126 18.00 14.25 -6.25
C ALA A 126 16.51 14.36 -5.92
N ILE A 127 15.97 15.58 -5.94
CA ILE A 127 14.53 15.82 -5.81
C ILE A 127 13.96 16.07 -7.19
N HIS A 128 12.88 15.36 -7.52
CA HIS A 128 12.15 15.49 -8.76
C HIS A 128 10.77 16.07 -8.50
N ASP A 129 10.38 17.06 -9.29
CA ASP A 129 9.03 17.60 -9.33
C ASP A 129 8.73 18.18 -10.72
N THR A 130 7.68 17.67 -11.34
CA THR A 130 7.19 18.16 -12.65
C THR A 130 5.97 19.07 -12.50
N ASN A 131 5.72 19.60 -11.28
CA ASN A 131 4.50 20.33 -10.90
C ASN A 131 3.21 19.54 -11.15
N SER A 132 3.29 18.20 -11.04
CA SER A 132 2.15 17.29 -11.24
C SER A 132 1.50 16.84 -9.93
N GLY A 133 1.91 17.42 -8.79
CA GLY A 133 1.44 17.04 -7.45
C GLY A 133 2.10 15.76 -6.90
N ASN A 134 3.25 15.35 -7.43
CA ASN A 134 4.00 14.18 -6.95
C ASN A 134 5.51 14.47 -6.83
N PRO A 135 5.93 15.43 -5.98
CA PRO A 135 7.33 15.61 -5.68
C PRO A 135 7.87 14.36 -4.98
N HIS A 136 9.04 13.91 -5.38
CA HIS A 136 9.68 12.73 -4.80
C HIS A 136 11.19 12.88 -4.83
N CYS A 137 11.87 12.15 -3.96
CA CYS A 137 13.33 12.11 -3.91
C CYS A 137 13.85 10.73 -4.30
N HIS A 138 14.94 10.72 -5.07
CA HIS A 138 15.78 9.55 -5.31
C HIS A 138 17.03 9.70 -4.46
N ILE A 139 17.37 8.67 -3.69
CA ILE A 139 18.54 8.64 -2.80
C ILE A 139 19.37 7.42 -3.17
N MET A 140 20.57 7.64 -3.69
CA MET A 140 21.56 6.61 -3.97
C MET A 140 22.57 6.51 -2.83
N LEU A 141 22.81 5.29 -2.38
CA LEU A 141 23.68 4.95 -1.26
C LEU A 141 24.80 4.04 -1.73
N THR A 142 26.01 4.37 -1.31
CA THR A 142 27.17 3.49 -1.49
C THR A 142 27.00 2.19 -0.70
N MET A 143 27.49 1.10 -1.27
CA MET A 143 27.33 -0.25 -0.72
C MET A 143 28.60 -0.78 -0.05
N ARG A 144 29.68 0.02 -0.02
CA ARG A 144 30.93 -0.27 0.67
C ARG A 144 31.23 0.77 1.72
N PRO A 145 31.76 0.37 2.89
CA PRO A 145 32.35 1.31 3.82
C PRO A 145 33.64 1.89 3.23
N LEU A 146 33.99 3.08 3.71
CA LEU A 146 35.30 3.67 3.55
C LEU A 146 36.13 3.39 4.81
N ASP A 147 37.41 3.11 4.64
CA ASP A 147 38.34 3.07 5.76
C ASP A 147 38.72 4.48 6.23
N GLU A 148 39.54 4.58 7.28
CA GLU A 148 39.99 5.84 7.88
C GLU A 148 40.76 6.74 6.89
N ARG A 149 41.25 6.18 5.77
CA ARG A 149 41.97 6.90 4.72
C ARG A 149 41.08 7.27 3.52
N GLY A 150 39.79 6.96 3.60
CA GLY A 150 38.84 7.20 2.52
C GLY A 150 38.94 6.22 1.36
N ALA A 151 39.58 5.06 1.55
CA ALA A 151 39.62 3.99 0.54
C ALA A 151 38.48 2.98 0.76
N TRP A 152 37.98 2.39 -0.32
CA TRP A 152 36.92 1.38 -0.26
C TRP A 152 37.36 0.13 0.51
N ALA A 153 36.67 -0.16 1.62
CA ALA A 153 36.89 -1.31 2.48
C ALA A 153 35.93 -2.47 2.18
N ALA A 154 36.24 -3.67 2.67
CA ALA A 154 35.48 -4.90 2.42
C ALA A 154 34.01 -4.82 2.87
N LYS A 155 33.07 -5.26 2.01
CA LYS A 155 31.63 -5.40 2.38
C LYS A 155 31.39 -6.51 3.40
N SER A 156 32.22 -7.55 3.33
CA SER A 156 32.03 -8.79 4.06
C SER A 156 33.34 -9.56 4.16
N LYS A 157 33.46 -10.39 5.18
CA LYS A 157 34.50 -11.41 5.30
C LYS A 157 33.90 -12.81 5.19
N LYS A 158 34.77 -13.78 4.92
CA LYS A 158 34.43 -15.21 4.91
C LYS A 158 34.89 -15.79 6.23
N GLU A 159 33.99 -16.45 6.96
CA GLU A 159 34.31 -17.15 8.20
C GLU A 159 34.10 -18.66 8.04
N TYR A 160 34.90 -19.44 8.75
CA TYR A 160 34.81 -20.90 8.74
C TYR A 160 33.81 -21.36 9.79
N ASP A 161 32.93 -22.30 9.40
CA ASP A 161 32.03 -22.93 10.35
C ASP A 161 32.83 -23.95 11.16
N LEU A 162 32.68 -23.89 12.48
CA LEU A 162 33.32 -24.81 13.42
C LEU A 162 32.31 -25.85 13.91
N ASP A 163 32.78 -27.07 14.17
CA ASP A 163 32.00 -28.11 14.84
C ASP A 163 32.01 -27.95 16.37
N GLU A 164 31.40 -28.91 17.07
CA GLU A 164 31.31 -28.92 18.55
C GLU A 164 32.67 -28.92 19.25
N ASN A 165 33.74 -29.32 18.56
CA ASN A 165 35.11 -29.37 19.08
C ASN A 165 35.93 -28.13 18.69
N GLY A 166 35.34 -27.18 17.96
CA GLY A 166 36.04 -26.00 17.44
C GLY A 166 36.86 -26.27 16.17
N GLU A 167 36.72 -27.43 15.53
CA GLU A 167 37.41 -27.75 14.28
C GLU A 167 36.60 -27.30 13.06
N ARG A 168 37.28 -26.96 11.96
CA ARG A 168 36.61 -26.50 10.74
C ARG A 168 35.84 -27.64 10.08
N ILE A 169 34.56 -27.42 9.82
CA ILE A 169 33.69 -28.41 9.18
C ILE A 169 34.15 -28.66 7.73
N ARG A 170 34.49 -29.90 7.39
CA ARG A 170 34.88 -30.30 6.03
C ARG A 170 33.67 -30.89 5.28
N LEU A 171 33.39 -30.38 4.07
CA LEU A 171 32.32 -30.86 3.21
C LEU A 171 32.77 -32.10 2.41
N PRO A 172 31.84 -32.94 1.91
CA PRO A 172 32.16 -34.07 1.03
C PRO A 172 32.95 -33.69 -0.23
N SER A 173 32.84 -32.44 -0.67
CA SER A 173 33.64 -31.88 -1.78
C SER A 173 35.12 -31.62 -1.43
N GLY A 174 35.53 -31.89 -0.19
CA GLY A 174 36.86 -31.62 0.33
C GLY A 174 37.11 -30.17 0.77
N ARG A 175 36.19 -29.24 0.46
CA ARG A 175 36.26 -27.83 0.88
C ARG A 175 35.74 -27.65 2.31
N TYR A 176 36.26 -26.65 3.03
CA TYR A 176 35.69 -26.27 4.33
C TYR A 176 34.38 -25.50 4.16
N LYS A 177 33.42 -25.78 5.04
CA LYS A 177 32.16 -25.06 5.14
C LYS A 177 32.43 -23.66 5.70
N THR A 178 31.85 -22.66 5.05
CA THR A 178 32.05 -21.26 5.39
C THR A 178 30.78 -20.49 5.15
N HIS A 179 30.58 -19.43 5.92
CA HIS A 179 29.53 -18.45 5.66
C HIS A 179 30.12 -17.05 5.48
N LYS A 180 29.30 -16.17 4.88
CA LYS A 180 29.62 -14.77 4.65
C LYS A 180 29.17 -13.98 5.88
N VAL A 181 30.07 -13.20 6.46
CA VAL A 181 29.77 -12.25 7.54
C VAL A 181 29.81 -10.84 6.98
N ASP A 182 28.69 -10.12 7.10
CA ASP A 182 28.58 -8.71 6.72
C ASP A 182 29.36 -7.85 7.72
N LEU A 183 30.13 -6.87 7.22
CA LEU A 183 31.02 -6.06 8.06
C LEU A 183 30.40 -4.75 8.53
N THR A 184 29.24 -4.34 8.01
CA THR A 184 28.66 -3.03 8.29
C THR A 184 27.24 -3.09 8.85
N GLY A 185 26.55 -4.22 8.71
CA GLY A 185 25.14 -4.37 9.03
C GLY A 185 24.19 -3.65 8.05
N TRP A 186 24.71 -2.94 7.04
CA TRP A 186 23.89 -2.16 6.10
C TRP A 186 22.92 -3.02 5.30
N ASN A 187 23.26 -4.31 5.11
CA ASN A 187 22.44 -5.27 4.37
C ASN A 187 21.49 -6.08 5.25
N ASN A 188 21.36 -5.76 6.54
CA ASN A 188 20.31 -6.37 7.36
C ASN A 188 18.93 -5.99 6.78
N LYS A 189 18.06 -6.99 6.58
CA LYS A 189 16.71 -6.78 6.05
C LYS A 189 15.86 -5.92 6.99
N ASP A 190 16.09 -6.02 8.30
CA ASP A 190 15.34 -5.30 9.33
C ASP A 190 15.52 -3.78 9.23
N ASN A 191 16.66 -3.32 8.67
CA ASN A 191 16.91 -1.91 8.41
C ASN A 191 15.83 -1.29 7.53
N THR A 192 15.19 -2.07 6.65
CA THR A 192 14.12 -1.56 5.78
C THR A 192 12.95 -1.02 6.58
N LEU A 193 12.54 -1.71 7.65
CA LEU A 193 11.45 -1.25 8.52
C LEU A 193 11.88 -0.01 9.31
N LEU A 194 13.12 0.01 9.80
CA LEU A 194 13.67 1.17 10.52
C LEU A 194 13.72 2.42 9.64
N TRP A 195 14.24 2.31 8.41
CA TRP A 195 14.34 3.43 7.48
C TRP A 195 12.98 3.94 7.01
N ARG A 196 12.01 3.04 6.84
CA ARG A 196 10.62 3.39 6.50
C ARG A 196 9.94 4.14 7.64
N LYS A 197 10.11 3.66 8.88
CA LYS A 197 9.60 4.32 10.07
C LYS A 197 10.25 5.69 10.25
N ALA A 198 11.57 5.76 10.14
CA ALA A 198 12.30 7.03 10.22
C ALA A 198 11.82 8.03 9.16
N TRP A 199 11.57 7.60 7.92
CA TRP A 199 11.00 8.49 6.90
C TRP A 199 9.66 9.07 7.33
N ALA A 200 8.77 8.25 7.89
CA ALA A 200 7.49 8.71 8.42
C ALA A 200 7.67 9.69 9.58
N ASP A 201 8.55 9.37 10.54
CA ASP A 201 8.79 10.19 11.72
C ASP A 201 9.35 11.58 11.33
N PHE A 202 10.40 11.63 10.50
CA PHE A 202 10.97 12.88 9.99
C PHE A 202 9.94 13.69 9.20
N THR A 203 9.20 13.04 8.29
CA THR A 203 8.22 13.76 7.48
C THR A 203 7.09 14.34 8.33
N ASN A 204 6.59 13.58 9.31
CA ASN A 204 5.54 14.04 10.21
C ASN A 204 6.02 15.19 11.11
N ASP A 205 7.25 15.14 11.61
CA ASP A 205 7.85 16.23 12.38
C ASP A 205 8.00 17.51 11.53
N PHE A 206 8.40 17.40 10.27
CA PHE A 206 8.42 18.53 9.34
C PHE A 206 7.02 19.07 9.05
N LEU A 207 6.02 18.22 8.83
CA LEU A 207 4.63 18.66 8.63
C LEU A 207 4.12 19.41 9.86
N GLU A 208 4.38 18.90 11.05
CA GLU A 208 3.99 19.52 12.31
C GLU A 208 4.62 20.90 12.52
N ARG A 209 5.95 21.00 12.32
CA ARG A 209 6.69 22.26 12.47
C ARG A 209 6.23 23.35 11.49
N ASN A 210 5.68 22.95 10.34
CA ASN A 210 5.15 23.86 9.33
C ASN A 210 3.63 24.06 9.45
N GLY A 211 3.01 23.64 10.56
CA GLY A 211 1.60 23.86 10.84
C GLY A 211 0.65 23.05 9.96
N SER A 212 1.14 22.04 9.24
CA SER A 212 0.33 21.15 8.42
C SER A 212 -0.35 20.10 9.32
N PRO A 213 -1.69 19.93 9.21
CA PRO A 213 -2.40 18.88 9.93
C PRO A 213 -2.16 17.49 9.33
N GLU A 214 -1.65 17.39 8.11
CA GLU A 214 -1.45 16.12 7.42
C GLU A 214 -0.43 15.22 8.13
N ARG A 215 -0.65 13.91 8.08
CA ARG A 215 0.32 12.91 8.59
C ARG A 215 0.46 11.72 7.65
N ILE A 216 1.64 11.13 7.61
CA ILE A 216 1.94 9.90 6.88
C ILE A 216 2.21 8.75 7.85
N ASP A 217 1.92 7.52 7.40
CA ASP A 217 2.17 6.31 8.18
C ASP A 217 2.81 5.24 7.29
N HIS A 218 3.94 4.70 7.76
CA HIS A 218 4.72 3.69 7.05
C HIS A 218 4.09 2.30 7.10
N ARG A 219 3.19 2.07 8.06
CA ARG A 219 2.50 0.81 8.30
C ARG A 219 1.48 0.52 7.20
N SER A 220 1.27 -0.77 6.95
CA SER A 220 0.22 -1.24 6.05
C SER A 220 -1.19 -0.88 6.57
N ASN A 221 -2.21 -0.97 5.71
CA ASN A 221 -3.61 -0.82 6.14
C ASN A 221 -3.96 -1.76 7.31
N ALA A 222 -3.50 -3.02 7.24
CA ALA A 222 -3.76 -4.02 8.26
C ALA A 222 -3.17 -3.63 9.63
N GLU A 223 -1.90 -3.20 9.67
CA GLU A 223 -1.23 -2.75 10.90
C GLU A 223 -1.83 -1.46 11.49
N ARG A 224 -2.54 -0.68 10.66
CA ARG A 224 -3.30 0.51 11.09
C ARG A 224 -4.72 0.21 11.54
N GLY A 225 -5.19 -1.03 11.41
CA GLY A 225 -6.60 -1.40 11.63
C GLY A 225 -7.55 -0.78 10.61
N ILE A 226 -7.03 -0.40 9.43
CA ILE A 226 -7.81 0.13 8.32
C ILE A 226 -8.30 -1.04 7.49
N ASP A 227 -9.60 -1.23 7.56
CA ASP A 227 -10.27 -2.37 6.95
C ASP A 227 -10.65 -2.13 5.48
N GLU A 228 -9.67 -1.74 4.68
CA GLU A 228 -9.86 -1.41 3.26
C GLU A 228 -9.07 -2.34 2.34
N ILE A 229 -9.64 -2.57 1.16
CA ILE A 229 -9.01 -3.30 0.07
C ILE A 229 -7.93 -2.39 -0.55
N PRO A 230 -6.65 -2.82 -0.62
CA PRO A 230 -5.58 -1.99 -1.18
C PRO A 230 -5.74 -1.84 -2.68
N THR A 231 -5.39 -0.68 -3.25
CA THR A 231 -5.37 -0.50 -4.71
C THR A 231 -4.15 -1.16 -5.36
N VAL A 232 -4.25 -1.44 -6.66
CA VAL A 232 -3.15 -1.97 -7.48
C VAL A 232 -2.34 -0.82 -8.07
N HIS A 233 -1.01 -0.93 -8.03
CA HIS A 233 -0.12 0.00 -8.69
C HIS A 233 -0.31 -0.03 -10.22
N MET A 234 -0.74 1.11 -10.78
CA MET A 234 -1.07 1.26 -12.20
C MET A 234 0.13 1.04 -13.12
N GLY A 235 1.29 1.60 -12.74
CA GLY A 235 2.46 1.71 -13.62
C GLY A 235 2.30 2.82 -14.67
N VAL A 236 3.43 3.23 -15.25
CA VAL A 236 3.51 4.42 -16.14
C VAL A 236 2.61 4.30 -17.36
N ALA A 237 2.63 3.14 -18.04
CA ALA A 237 1.84 2.93 -19.25
C ALA A 237 0.33 3.06 -19.00
N ALA A 238 -0.18 2.43 -17.92
CA ALA A 238 -1.60 2.52 -17.58
C ALA A 238 -1.98 3.95 -17.18
N CYS A 239 -1.15 4.63 -16.38
CA CYS A 239 -1.38 6.05 -16.04
C CYS A 239 -1.43 6.94 -17.29
N GLN A 240 -0.55 6.71 -18.27
CA GLN A 240 -0.52 7.50 -19.51
C GLN A 240 -1.76 7.24 -20.40
N MET A 241 -2.22 5.99 -20.48
CA MET A 241 -3.46 5.65 -21.19
C MET A 241 -4.68 6.32 -20.55
N GLU A 242 -4.82 6.23 -19.22
CA GLU A 242 -5.93 6.87 -18.48
C GLU A 242 -5.88 8.40 -18.63
N LYS A 243 -4.69 9.02 -18.61
CA LYS A 243 -4.54 10.46 -18.88
C LYS A 243 -5.01 10.87 -20.27
N LYS A 244 -4.97 9.95 -21.24
CA LYS A 244 -5.49 10.16 -22.61
C LYS A 244 -6.98 9.79 -22.73
N GLY A 245 -7.66 9.48 -21.62
CA GLY A 245 -9.06 9.06 -21.61
C GLY A 245 -9.29 7.61 -22.02
N ILE A 246 -8.24 6.80 -22.16
CA ILE A 246 -8.35 5.37 -22.49
C ILE A 246 -8.41 4.59 -21.18
N ALA A 247 -9.58 4.04 -20.88
CA ALA A 247 -9.78 3.20 -19.70
C ALA A 247 -8.93 1.93 -19.78
N THR A 248 -8.27 1.60 -18.67
CA THR A 248 -7.41 0.43 -18.52
C THR A 248 -8.02 -0.55 -17.52
N GLU A 249 -7.69 -1.83 -17.64
CA GLU A 249 -8.15 -2.84 -16.69
C GLU A 249 -7.72 -2.54 -15.25
N LYS A 250 -6.47 -2.08 -15.06
CA LYS A 250 -5.95 -1.69 -13.74
C LYS A 250 -6.67 -0.45 -13.18
N GLY A 251 -7.01 0.51 -14.04
CA GLY A 251 -7.75 1.71 -13.64
C GLY A 251 -9.17 1.38 -13.23
N GLU A 252 -9.84 0.51 -13.99
CA GLU A 252 -11.19 0.04 -13.64
C GLU A 252 -11.20 -0.77 -12.35
N LEU A 253 -10.20 -1.64 -12.18
CA LEU A 253 -9.97 -2.35 -10.93
C LEU A 253 -9.86 -1.38 -9.73
N ASN A 254 -9.03 -0.35 -9.84
CA ASN A 254 -8.87 0.66 -8.79
C ASN A 254 -10.14 1.48 -8.53
N ARG A 255 -10.89 1.86 -9.58
CA ARG A 255 -12.19 2.54 -9.42
C ARG A 255 -13.18 1.66 -8.65
N ASN A 256 -13.23 0.36 -8.93
CA ASN A 256 -14.12 -0.57 -8.24
C ASN A 256 -13.70 -0.80 -6.78
N ILE A 257 -12.40 -0.90 -6.50
CA ILE A 257 -11.87 -0.93 -5.13
C ILE A 257 -12.28 0.31 -4.35
N GLN A 258 -12.15 1.50 -4.94
CA GLN A 258 -12.54 2.76 -4.31
C GLN A 258 -14.05 2.81 -4.00
N LYS A 259 -14.89 2.32 -4.91
CA LYS A 259 -16.34 2.21 -4.70
C LYS A 259 -16.66 1.25 -3.55
N ALA A 260 -16.04 0.06 -3.52
CA ALA A 260 -16.23 -0.92 -2.45
C ALA A 260 -15.76 -0.38 -1.08
N ASN A 261 -14.56 0.21 -1.01
CA ASN A 261 -14.03 0.81 0.22
C ASN A 261 -14.92 1.94 0.76
N ARG A 262 -15.58 2.70 -0.12
CA ARG A 262 -16.56 3.72 0.31
C ARG A 262 -17.73 3.07 1.05
N LEU A 263 -18.33 2.01 0.49
CA LEU A 263 -19.42 1.28 1.14
C LEU A 263 -18.96 0.63 2.45
N ILE A 264 -17.79 -0.01 2.47
CA ILE A 264 -17.23 -0.64 3.67
C ILE A 264 -17.05 0.39 4.80
N ARG A 265 -16.49 1.57 4.49
CA ARG A 265 -16.36 2.67 5.46
C ARG A 265 -17.71 3.16 5.97
N GLU A 266 -18.67 3.35 5.07
CA GLU A 266 -20.02 3.77 5.45
C GLU A 266 -20.70 2.75 6.37
N ILE A 267 -20.69 1.47 6.00
CA ILE A 267 -21.24 0.37 6.82
C ILE A 267 -20.60 0.34 8.20
N ARG A 268 -19.25 0.31 8.26
CA ARG A 268 -18.51 0.27 9.52
C ARG A 268 -18.82 1.46 10.42
N ALA A 269 -18.86 2.68 9.85
CA ALA A 269 -19.16 3.88 10.61
C ALA A 269 -20.60 3.89 11.14
N GLN A 270 -21.56 3.41 10.34
CA GLN A 270 -22.96 3.36 10.73
C GLN A 270 -23.23 2.29 11.80
N ILE A 271 -22.63 1.09 11.67
CA ILE A 271 -22.70 0.04 12.69
C ILE A 271 -22.04 0.51 13.98
N GLY A 272 -20.85 1.14 13.91
CA GLY A 272 -20.17 1.68 15.09
C GLY A 272 -21.06 2.64 15.88
N LYS A 273 -21.70 3.61 15.21
CA LYS A 273 -22.65 4.53 15.84
C LYS A 273 -23.87 3.84 16.46
N LEU A 274 -24.36 2.76 15.83
CA LEU A 274 -25.49 1.98 16.35
C LEU A 274 -25.08 1.20 17.60
N LYS A 275 -23.90 0.56 17.59
CA LYS A 275 -23.36 -0.16 18.75
C LYS A 275 -23.05 0.75 19.92
N GLU A 276 -22.44 1.91 19.67
CA GLU A 276 -22.23 2.94 20.70
C GLU A 276 -23.56 3.37 21.33
N TRP A 277 -24.59 3.60 20.50
CA TRP A 277 -25.92 3.95 21.00
C TRP A 277 -26.55 2.83 21.84
N ILE A 278 -26.45 1.56 21.43
CA ILE A 278 -26.97 0.44 22.23
C ILE A 278 -26.19 0.33 23.55
N ALA A 279 -24.87 0.47 23.54
CA ALA A 279 -24.05 0.44 24.74
C ALA A 279 -24.42 1.56 25.73
N ASP A 280 -24.68 2.77 25.24
CA ASP A 280 -25.17 3.88 26.07
C ASP A 280 -26.55 3.58 26.68
N LEU A 281 -27.43 2.89 25.94
CA LEU A 281 -28.73 2.46 26.45
C LEU A 281 -28.59 1.40 27.54
N PHE A 282 -27.75 0.38 27.33
CA PHE A 282 -27.47 -0.63 28.35
C PHE A 282 -26.88 -0.01 29.61
N LYS A 283 -25.92 0.91 29.47
CA LYS A 283 -25.34 1.63 30.61
C LYS A 283 -26.39 2.44 31.37
N ALA A 284 -27.27 3.17 30.67
CA ALA A 284 -28.35 3.92 31.31
C ALA A 284 -29.30 2.98 32.08
N TRP A 285 -29.59 1.81 31.52
CA TRP A 285 -30.40 0.76 32.13
C TRP A 285 -29.78 0.15 33.39
N GLU A 286 -28.50 -0.22 33.34
CA GLU A 286 -27.78 -0.77 34.50
C GLU A 286 -27.76 0.19 35.68
N THR A 287 -27.72 1.51 35.41
CA THR A 287 -27.69 2.56 36.44
C THR A 287 -29.07 3.00 36.94
N ALA A 288 -30.17 2.45 36.40
CA ALA A 288 -31.53 2.87 36.79
C ALA A 288 -31.92 2.31 38.18
N PRO A 289 -32.69 3.07 39.00
CA PRO A 289 -33.08 2.65 40.36
C PRO A 289 -33.95 1.39 40.40
N GLU A 290 -34.75 1.16 39.37
CA GLU A 290 -35.50 -0.07 39.14
C GLU A 290 -34.88 -0.76 37.91
N GLN A 291 -34.28 -1.93 38.10
CA GLN A 291 -33.73 -2.75 37.02
C GLN A 291 -34.79 -3.76 36.56
N PRO A 292 -35.38 -3.61 35.35
CA PRO A 292 -36.24 -4.63 34.79
C PRO A 292 -35.43 -5.91 34.52
N GLN A 293 -36.03 -7.08 34.72
CA GLN A 293 -35.37 -8.37 34.52
C GLN A 293 -35.02 -8.68 33.05
N GLN A 294 -35.57 -7.91 32.09
CA GLN A 294 -35.39 -8.11 30.66
C GLN A 294 -35.31 -6.77 29.93
N SER A 295 -34.45 -6.72 28.92
CA SER A 295 -34.30 -5.68 27.90
C SER A 295 -35.65 -5.18 27.35
N PRO A 296 -35.83 -3.87 27.08
CA PRO A 296 -37.14 -3.35 26.72
C PRO A 296 -37.52 -3.85 25.33
N GLY A 297 -38.72 -4.43 25.24
CA GLY A 297 -39.25 -4.93 23.98
C GLY A 297 -39.38 -3.80 22.94
N LEU A 298 -38.78 -3.99 21.77
CA LEU A 298 -38.76 -3.01 20.68
C LEU A 298 -40.18 -2.66 20.23
N ALA A 299 -41.09 -3.65 20.18
CA ALA A 299 -42.50 -3.40 19.85
C ALA A 299 -43.16 -2.36 20.78
N LYS A 300 -42.89 -2.43 22.09
CA LYS A 300 -43.39 -1.46 23.07
C LYS A 300 -42.83 -0.07 22.81
N LEU A 301 -41.53 0.02 22.49
CA LEU A 301 -40.85 1.27 22.18
C LEU A 301 -41.38 1.90 20.88
N LEU A 302 -41.63 1.09 19.85
CA LEU A 302 -42.21 1.55 18.59
C LEU A 302 -43.66 2.04 18.75
N MET A 303 -44.47 1.38 19.59
CA MET A 303 -45.82 1.87 19.91
C MET A 303 -45.78 3.19 20.69
N LYS A 304 -44.82 3.34 21.61
CA LYS A 304 -44.58 4.59 22.33
C LYS A 304 -44.10 5.71 21.39
N TYR A 305 -43.28 5.39 20.41
CA TYR A 305 -42.91 6.34 19.36
C TYR A 305 -44.15 6.92 18.66
N LEU A 306 -45.11 6.08 18.27
CA LEU A 306 -46.35 6.52 17.63
C LEU A 306 -47.17 7.45 18.53
N SER A 307 -47.27 7.17 19.83
CA SER A 307 -48.00 8.05 20.75
C SER A 307 -47.33 9.42 20.85
N VAL A 308 -46.00 9.46 20.94
CA VAL A 308 -45.21 10.71 20.98
C VAL A 308 -45.39 11.53 19.70
N GLN A 309 -45.35 10.88 18.53
CA GLN A 309 -45.56 11.58 17.27
C GLN A 309 -46.99 12.12 17.14
N ARG A 310 -47.98 11.35 17.60
CA ARG A 310 -49.38 11.79 17.62
C ARG A 310 -49.62 12.98 18.54
N GLU A 311 -48.90 13.10 19.65
CA GLU A 311 -48.98 14.28 20.51
C GLU A 311 -48.32 15.50 19.86
N LYS A 312 -47.13 15.32 19.30
CA LYS A 312 -46.40 16.39 18.58
C LYS A 312 -47.19 16.92 17.38
N SER A 313 -48.04 16.10 16.75
CA SER A 313 -48.83 16.49 15.59
C SER A 313 -50.04 17.37 15.91
N ARG A 314 -50.51 17.41 17.17
CA ARG A 314 -51.74 18.13 17.57
C ARG A 314 -51.74 19.62 17.28
N LYS A 315 -50.56 20.24 17.19
CA LYS A 315 -50.39 21.66 16.89
C LYS A 315 -50.57 22.02 15.39
N TYR A 316 -50.74 21.02 14.52
CA TYR A 316 -50.86 21.22 13.07
C TYR A 316 -52.29 20.97 12.56
N SER A 317 -52.55 21.31 11.30
CA SER A 317 -53.88 21.17 10.68
C SER A 317 -54.33 19.71 10.56
N GLN A 318 -55.64 19.49 10.52
CA GLN A 318 -56.24 18.14 10.43
C GLN A 318 -55.71 17.34 9.22
N ARG A 319 -55.57 17.99 8.06
CA ARG A 319 -55.05 17.38 6.84
C ARG A 319 -53.58 16.97 6.99
N TRP A 320 -52.77 17.81 7.63
CA TRP A 320 -51.38 17.48 7.93
C TRP A 320 -51.28 16.33 8.92
N GLN A 321 -52.10 16.32 9.97
CA GLN A 321 -52.14 15.23 10.95
C GLN A 321 -52.49 13.88 10.30
N GLN A 322 -53.45 13.86 9.37
CA GLN A 322 -53.82 12.64 8.64
C GLN A 322 -52.67 12.12 7.78
N GLN A 323 -52.01 13.01 7.01
CA GLN A 323 -50.87 12.64 6.18
C GLN A 323 -49.69 12.16 7.03
N HIS A 324 -49.35 12.92 8.07
CA HIS A 324 -48.27 12.59 9.00
C HIS A 324 -48.52 11.26 9.71
N ALA A 325 -49.75 11.01 10.17
CA ALA A 325 -50.10 9.74 10.79
C ALA A 325 -49.94 8.55 9.82
N ALA A 326 -50.31 8.72 8.55
CA ALA A 326 -50.10 7.68 7.54
C ALA A 326 -48.61 7.41 7.30
N ASP A 327 -47.78 8.46 7.24
CA ASP A 327 -46.33 8.35 7.04
C ASP A 327 -45.64 7.68 8.25
N GLU A 328 -46.06 8.01 9.48
CA GLU A 328 -45.54 7.39 10.70
C GLU A 328 -45.96 5.91 10.84
N LEU A 329 -47.20 5.58 10.47
CA LEU A 329 -47.67 4.19 10.42
C LEU A 329 -46.88 3.37 9.40
N LYS A 330 -46.60 3.94 8.22
CA LYS A 330 -45.77 3.28 7.21
C LYS A 330 -44.34 3.03 7.72
N THR A 331 -43.78 4.01 8.43
CA THR A 331 -42.44 3.89 9.05
C THR A 331 -42.41 2.76 10.07
N ILE A 332 -43.42 2.66 10.94
CA ILE A 332 -43.49 1.63 11.98
C ILE A 332 -43.81 0.26 11.41
N ALA A 333 -44.69 0.18 10.41
CA ALA A 333 -44.95 -1.07 9.71
C ALA A 333 -43.67 -1.64 9.08
N ALA A 334 -42.85 -0.79 8.44
CA ALA A 334 -41.57 -1.21 7.89
C ALA A 334 -40.60 -1.69 8.98
N ALA A 335 -40.50 -0.95 10.10
CA ALA A 335 -39.66 -1.33 11.24
C ALA A 335 -40.10 -2.67 11.86
N VAL A 336 -41.40 -2.85 12.10
CA VAL A 336 -41.95 -4.09 12.69
C VAL A 336 -41.77 -5.28 11.75
N ASN A 337 -41.99 -5.10 10.44
CA ASN A 337 -41.76 -6.15 9.46
C ASN A 337 -40.29 -6.59 9.47
N TYR A 338 -39.36 -5.63 9.41
CA TYR A 338 -37.92 -5.94 9.47
C TYR A 338 -37.55 -6.69 10.75
N LEU A 339 -37.97 -6.18 11.92
CA LEU A 339 -37.72 -6.81 13.21
C LEU A 339 -38.30 -8.23 13.28
N SER A 340 -39.52 -8.44 12.78
CA SER A 340 -40.18 -9.74 12.76
C SER A 340 -39.49 -10.73 11.82
N GLU A 341 -39.11 -10.30 10.61
CA GLU A 341 -38.41 -11.13 9.61
C GLU A 341 -37.06 -11.62 10.13
N HIS A 342 -36.39 -10.82 10.96
CA HIS A 342 -35.06 -11.12 11.51
C HIS A 342 -35.11 -11.66 12.95
N GLY A 343 -36.31 -11.87 13.51
CA GLY A 343 -36.48 -12.39 14.88
C GLY A 343 -35.92 -11.48 15.97
N ILE A 344 -35.96 -10.16 15.78
CA ILE A 344 -35.42 -9.15 16.69
C ILE A 344 -36.55 -8.55 17.53
N SER A 345 -36.57 -8.84 18.82
CA SER A 345 -37.62 -8.44 19.76
C SER A 345 -37.15 -7.43 20.82
N ASN A 346 -35.85 -7.39 21.11
CA ASN A 346 -35.26 -6.58 22.18
C ASN A 346 -33.90 -5.98 21.77
N LEU A 347 -33.26 -5.19 22.65
CA LEU A 347 -32.00 -4.52 22.34
C LEU A 347 -30.80 -5.47 22.23
N ASP A 348 -30.80 -6.60 22.93
CA ASP A 348 -29.72 -7.59 22.87
C ASP A 348 -29.71 -8.28 21.50
N GLU A 349 -30.89 -8.69 21.04
CA GLU A 349 -31.07 -9.26 19.70
C GLU A 349 -30.76 -8.23 18.60
N LEU A 350 -31.01 -6.94 18.85
CA LEU A 350 -30.62 -5.87 17.93
C LEU A 350 -29.09 -5.70 17.85
N ASP A 351 -28.39 -5.79 18.98
CA ASP A 351 -26.91 -5.76 19.00
C ASP A 351 -26.31 -7.01 18.33
N ALA A 352 -26.90 -8.18 18.57
CA ALA A 352 -26.52 -9.41 17.90
C ALA A 352 -26.72 -9.31 16.38
N ALA A 353 -27.84 -8.74 15.92
CA ALA A 353 -28.09 -8.48 14.51
C ALA A 353 -27.04 -7.53 13.91
N LEU A 354 -26.70 -6.44 14.61
CA LEU A 354 -25.64 -5.52 14.16
C LEU A 354 -24.26 -6.19 14.08
N SER A 355 -23.98 -7.10 15.00
CA SER A 355 -22.77 -7.93 14.96
C SER A 355 -22.76 -8.84 13.74
N SER A 356 -23.88 -9.51 13.45
CA SER A 356 -24.04 -10.35 12.25
C SER A 356 -23.85 -9.55 10.95
N VAL A 357 -24.44 -8.36 10.84
CA VAL A 357 -24.27 -7.47 9.67
C VAL A 357 -22.80 -7.02 9.53
N SER A 358 -22.14 -6.74 10.65
CA SER A 358 -20.71 -6.41 10.67
C SER A 358 -19.85 -7.58 10.17
N ASP A 359 -20.13 -8.79 10.64
CA ASP A 359 -19.40 -10.01 10.26
C ASP A 359 -19.61 -10.37 8.79
N LYS A 360 -20.83 -10.15 8.28
CA LYS A 360 -21.15 -10.28 6.85
C LYS A 360 -20.35 -9.29 6.02
N ALA A 361 -20.33 -8.01 6.39
CA ALA A 361 -19.55 -6.98 5.70
C ALA A 361 -18.04 -7.30 5.72
N TYR A 362 -17.53 -7.79 6.86
CA TYR A 362 -16.14 -8.23 7.01
C TYR A 362 -15.82 -9.41 6.07
N SER A 363 -16.69 -10.42 6.04
CA SER A 363 -16.51 -11.62 5.20
C SER A 363 -16.51 -11.27 3.71
N ILE A 364 -17.43 -10.40 3.27
CA ILE A 364 -17.46 -9.92 1.88
C ILE A 364 -16.16 -9.21 1.52
N ARG A 365 -15.65 -8.34 2.41
CA ARG A 365 -14.39 -7.65 2.20
C ARG A 365 -13.20 -8.62 2.10
N GLU A 366 -13.10 -9.62 2.97
CA GLU A 366 -12.02 -10.61 2.89
C GLU A 366 -12.10 -11.45 1.60
N GLY A 367 -13.31 -11.78 1.15
CA GLY A 367 -13.55 -12.41 -0.15
C GLY A 367 -13.03 -11.54 -1.30
N MET A 368 -13.45 -10.28 -1.36
CA MET A 368 -13.01 -9.31 -2.37
C MET A 368 -11.48 -9.12 -2.39
N LYS A 369 -10.87 -9.03 -1.20
CA LYS A 369 -9.41 -8.88 -1.04
C LYS A 369 -8.67 -10.11 -1.55
N THR A 370 -9.17 -11.31 -1.26
CA THR A 370 -8.59 -12.58 -1.73
C THR A 370 -8.70 -12.68 -3.25
N ALA A 371 -9.88 -12.40 -3.80
CA ALA A 371 -10.12 -12.39 -5.24
C ALA A 371 -9.18 -11.41 -5.95
N GLU A 372 -8.98 -10.20 -5.40
CA GLU A 372 -8.07 -9.22 -5.97
C GLU A 372 -6.61 -9.66 -5.97
N GLN A 373 -6.12 -10.23 -4.86
CA GLN A 373 -4.76 -10.76 -4.79
C GLN A 373 -4.53 -11.83 -5.85
N ARG A 374 -5.52 -12.70 -6.06
CA ARG A 374 -5.49 -13.72 -7.10
C ARG A 374 -5.51 -13.11 -8.50
N MET A 375 -6.40 -12.17 -8.77
CA MET A 375 -6.49 -11.45 -10.04
C MET A 375 -5.16 -10.77 -10.41
N LYS A 376 -4.47 -10.14 -9.45
CA LYS A 376 -3.13 -9.56 -9.65
C LYS A 376 -2.08 -10.61 -10.01
N GLY A 377 -2.14 -11.79 -9.37
CA GLY A 377 -1.29 -12.93 -9.69
C GLY A 377 -1.53 -13.43 -11.13
N LEU A 378 -2.80 -13.60 -11.50
CA LEU A 378 -3.22 -14.03 -12.84
C LEU A 378 -2.75 -13.05 -13.91
N GLN A 379 -2.91 -11.73 -13.70
CA GLN A 379 -2.40 -10.71 -14.63
C GLN A 379 -0.92 -10.89 -14.93
N LYS A 380 -0.09 -11.08 -13.90
CA LYS A 380 1.34 -11.32 -14.08
C LYS A 380 1.62 -12.64 -14.78
N LEU A 381 0.91 -13.72 -14.42
CA LEU A 381 1.06 -15.02 -15.08
C LEU A 381 0.72 -14.93 -16.57
N MET A 382 -0.35 -14.23 -16.94
CA MET A 382 -0.73 -13.99 -18.33
C MET A 382 0.29 -13.12 -19.06
N GLU A 383 0.76 -12.02 -18.46
CA GLU A 383 1.79 -11.14 -19.03
C GLU A 383 3.09 -11.90 -19.32
N TYR A 384 3.65 -12.57 -18.31
CA TYR A 384 4.87 -13.35 -18.49
C TYR A 384 4.65 -14.59 -19.35
N GLY A 385 3.47 -15.20 -19.31
CA GLY A 385 3.12 -16.33 -20.16
C GLY A 385 3.12 -15.96 -21.64
N ARG A 386 2.52 -14.81 -21.99
CA ARG A 386 2.54 -14.26 -23.34
C ARG A 386 3.96 -13.90 -23.77
N ASN A 387 4.72 -13.17 -22.94
CA ASN A 387 6.13 -12.84 -23.24
C ASN A 387 6.98 -14.10 -23.47
N TYR A 388 6.79 -15.14 -22.66
CA TYR A 388 7.47 -16.42 -22.84
C TYR A 388 7.14 -17.03 -24.20
N GLN A 389 5.86 -17.12 -24.57
CA GLN A 389 5.44 -17.69 -25.86
C GLN A 389 5.92 -16.86 -27.05
N THR A 390 5.79 -15.54 -26.99
CA THR A 390 6.18 -14.61 -28.06
C THR A 390 7.68 -14.66 -28.35
N TYR A 391 8.52 -14.68 -27.32
CA TYR A 391 9.97 -14.55 -27.49
C TYR A 391 10.72 -15.90 -27.43
N LYS A 392 10.03 -17.01 -27.14
CA LYS A 392 10.63 -18.36 -27.14
C LYS A 392 11.34 -18.71 -28.45
N PRO A 393 10.80 -18.41 -29.65
CA PRO A 393 11.49 -18.71 -30.91
C PRO A 393 12.87 -18.03 -31.03
N ILE A 394 12.98 -16.77 -30.57
CA ILE A 394 14.24 -16.01 -30.57
C ILE A 394 15.27 -16.67 -29.65
N HIS A 395 14.84 -17.01 -28.44
CA HIS A 395 15.71 -17.68 -27.48
C HIS A 395 16.11 -19.11 -27.94
N ASP A 396 15.20 -19.86 -28.55
CA ASP A 396 15.50 -21.18 -29.11
C ASP A 396 16.49 -21.10 -30.29
N GLU A 397 16.43 -20.03 -31.09
CA GLU A 397 17.40 -19.79 -32.16
C GLU A 397 18.78 -19.46 -31.60
N LEU A 398 18.87 -18.59 -30.58
CA LEU A 398 20.12 -18.30 -29.87
C LEU A 398 20.79 -19.58 -29.33
N LYS A 399 20.01 -20.56 -28.85
CA LYS A 399 20.53 -21.85 -28.37
C LYS A 399 21.20 -22.68 -29.46
N LYS A 400 20.76 -22.58 -30.72
CA LYS A 400 21.36 -23.30 -31.85
C LYS A 400 22.65 -22.64 -32.32
N LEU A 401 22.81 -21.34 -32.08
CA LEU A 401 24.00 -20.60 -32.47
C LEU A 401 25.20 -20.92 -31.56
N GLN A 402 26.34 -21.20 -32.18
CA GLN A 402 27.64 -21.34 -31.53
C GLN A 402 28.63 -20.36 -32.13
N ASN A 403 29.55 -19.85 -31.32
CA ASN A 403 30.66 -19.06 -31.82
C ASN A 403 31.77 -20.01 -32.29
N GLY A 404 32.21 -19.78 -33.53
CA GLY A 404 33.39 -20.41 -34.11
C GLY A 404 34.42 -19.33 -34.44
N TRP A 405 34.93 -19.30 -35.67
CA TRP A 405 35.74 -18.19 -36.20
C TRP A 405 34.96 -16.87 -36.38
N THR A 406 33.66 -16.86 -36.12
CA THR A 406 32.78 -15.69 -36.25
C THR A 406 31.97 -15.51 -34.97
N ASN A 407 31.69 -14.26 -34.58
CA ASN A 407 30.90 -13.89 -33.39
C ASN A 407 29.38 -13.88 -33.70
N LYS A 408 28.88 -14.92 -34.38
CA LYS A 408 27.49 -14.97 -34.84
C LYS A 408 26.48 -14.99 -33.69
N ARG A 409 26.78 -15.74 -32.62
CA ARG A 409 25.91 -15.82 -31.44
C ARG A 409 25.88 -14.48 -30.71
N ASP A 410 27.03 -13.87 -30.49
CA ASP A 410 27.13 -12.59 -29.77
C ASP A 410 26.44 -11.45 -30.54
N LYS A 411 26.58 -11.43 -31.87
CA LYS A 411 25.86 -10.47 -32.72
C LYS A 411 24.35 -10.67 -32.68
N TYR A 412 23.88 -11.91 -32.65
CA TYR A 412 22.45 -12.22 -32.51
C TYR A 412 21.92 -11.82 -31.13
N GLU A 413 22.68 -12.10 -30.08
CA GLU A 413 22.35 -11.72 -28.70
C GLU A 413 22.26 -10.20 -28.54
N GLU A 414 23.19 -9.43 -29.11
CA GLU A 414 23.14 -7.98 -29.08
C GLU A 414 21.96 -7.43 -29.90
N ALA A 415 21.68 -8.01 -31.08
CA ALA A 415 20.58 -7.59 -31.94
C ALA A 415 19.19 -7.85 -31.32
N HIS A 416 19.06 -8.89 -30.50
CA HIS A 416 17.79 -9.30 -29.86
C HIS A 416 17.81 -9.14 -28.34
N ARG A 417 18.66 -8.26 -27.83
CA ARG A 417 18.93 -8.11 -26.40
C ARG A 417 17.67 -7.79 -25.59
N ALA A 418 16.79 -6.96 -26.14
CA ALA A 418 15.56 -6.55 -25.47
C ALA A 418 14.57 -7.73 -25.35
N GLU A 419 14.37 -8.48 -26.43
CA GLU A 419 13.50 -9.65 -26.50
C GLU A 419 14.00 -10.78 -25.62
N LEU A 420 15.31 -11.06 -25.65
CA LEU A 420 15.96 -12.04 -24.78
C LEU A 420 15.82 -11.65 -23.31
N THR A 421 15.95 -10.36 -22.97
CA THR A 421 15.73 -9.87 -21.61
C THR A 421 14.28 -10.10 -21.14
N LEU A 422 13.30 -9.86 -22.00
CA LEU A 422 11.88 -10.10 -21.72
C LEU A 422 11.60 -11.60 -21.55
N TRP A 423 12.18 -12.43 -22.41
CA TRP A 423 12.07 -13.89 -22.32
C TRP A 423 12.69 -14.42 -21.01
N ASP A 424 13.90 -13.98 -20.66
CA ASP A 424 14.59 -14.39 -19.43
C ASP A 424 13.86 -13.93 -18.17
N ALA A 425 13.27 -12.74 -18.20
CA ALA A 425 12.41 -12.27 -17.12
C ALA A 425 11.16 -13.16 -16.99
N ALA A 426 10.51 -13.50 -18.11
CA ALA A 426 9.35 -14.39 -18.14
C ALA A 426 9.68 -15.80 -17.67
N ASN A 427 10.74 -16.40 -18.19
CA ASN A 427 11.18 -17.74 -17.82
C ASN A 427 11.48 -17.83 -16.32
N ARG A 428 12.23 -16.87 -15.77
CA ARG A 428 12.50 -16.80 -14.32
C ARG A 428 11.23 -16.65 -13.50
N TYR A 429 10.32 -15.77 -13.90
CA TYR A 429 9.06 -15.57 -13.18
C TYR A 429 8.20 -16.82 -13.18
N LEU A 430 7.99 -17.44 -14.36
CA LEU A 430 7.17 -18.63 -14.51
C LEU A 430 7.77 -19.81 -13.74
N HIS A 431 9.09 -20.04 -13.79
CA HIS A 431 9.74 -21.08 -12.99
C HIS A 431 9.61 -20.88 -11.48
N ALA A 432 9.56 -19.64 -11.01
CA ALA A 432 9.39 -19.34 -9.59
C ALA A 432 7.93 -19.46 -9.11
N ASN A 433 6.95 -19.34 -10.02
CA ASN A 433 5.53 -19.23 -9.66
C ASN A 433 4.67 -20.43 -10.16
N LEU A 434 5.25 -21.37 -10.90
CA LEU A 434 4.56 -22.56 -11.40
C LEU A 434 5.18 -23.85 -10.84
N PRO A 435 4.40 -24.95 -10.76
CA PRO A 435 4.92 -26.25 -10.39
C PRO A 435 6.13 -26.66 -11.26
N LYS A 436 7.07 -27.39 -10.66
CA LYS A 436 8.22 -27.93 -11.41
C LYS A 436 7.72 -28.84 -12.53
N GLY A 437 8.20 -28.60 -13.75
CA GLY A 437 7.87 -29.43 -14.91
C GLY A 437 6.61 -29.02 -15.67
N THR A 438 6.00 -27.86 -15.39
CA THR A 438 4.92 -27.31 -16.23
C THR A 438 5.38 -27.19 -17.69
N LYS A 439 4.77 -27.98 -18.58
CA LYS A 439 5.11 -28.02 -20.02
C LYS A 439 4.31 -27.03 -20.85
N THR A 440 3.03 -26.87 -20.53
CA THR A 440 2.10 -25.99 -21.25
C THR A 440 1.63 -24.90 -20.31
N LEU A 441 1.60 -23.66 -20.78
CA LEU A 441 1.14 -22.52 -20.01
C LEU A 441 -0.38 -22.37 -20.18
N PRO A 442 -1.18 -22.50 -19.11
CA PRO A 442 -2.64 -22.48 -19.18
C PRO A 442 -3.19 -21.04 -19.22
N ILE A 443 -2.77 -20.26 -20.23
CA ILE A 443 -3.15 -18.84 -20.35
C ILE A 443 -4.68 -18.67 -20.45
N ALA A 444 -5.35 -19.53 -21.24
CA ALA A 444 -6.80 -19.49 -21.38
C ALA A 444 -7.54 -19.79 -20.06
N GLU A 445 -7.03 -20.72 -19.24
CA GLU A 445 -7.61 -21.03 -17.94
C GLU A 445 -7.42 -19.87 -16.97
N TRP A 446 -6.26 -19.19 -17.01
CA TRP A 446 -6.02 -17.98 -16.22
C TRP A 446 -6.95 -16.82 -16.62
N GLU A 447 -7.24 -16.67 -17.91
CA GLU A 447 -8.20 -15.68 -18.42
C GLU A 447 -9.64 -15.98 -17.96
N GLN A 448 -10.03 -17.26 -18.00
CA GLN A 448 -11.33 -17.71 -17.49
C GLN A 448 -11.45 -17.46 -15.99
N GLU A 449 -10.43 -17.84 -15.21
CA GLU A 449 -10.41 -17.62 -13.76
C GLU A 449 -10.47 -16.12 -13.43
N TYR A 450 -9.71 -15.30 -14.14
CA TYR A 450 -9.73 -13.84 -13.96
C TYR A 450 -11.13 -13.26 -14.23
N THR A 451 -11.80 -13.75 -15.27
CA THR A 451 -13.17 -13.33 -15.62
C THR A 451 -14.18 -13.76 -14.55
N ALA A 452 -14.06 -14.99 -14.04
CA ALA A 452 -14.90 -15.48 -12.95
C ALA A 452 -14.71 -14.66 -11.66
N LEU A 453 -13.47 -14.36 -11.28
CA LEU A 453 -13.15 -13.52 -10.12
C LEU A 453 -13.67 -12.09 -10.28
N LYS A 454 -13.64 -11.55 -11.51
CA LYS A 454 -14.23 -10.25 -11.81
C LYS A 454 -15.76 -10.28 -11.55
N ALA A 455 -16.45 -11.28 -12.07
CA ALA A 455 -17.90 -11.45 -11.86
C ALA A 455 -18.25 -11.67 -10.38
N GLN A 456 -17.47 -12.48 -9.66
CA GLN A 456 -17.62 -12.67 -8.21
C GLN A 456 -17.58 -11.33 -7.47
N ARG A 457 -16.61 -10.46 -7.80
CA ARG A 457 -16.46 -9.17 -7.12
C ARG A 457 -17.57 -8.18 -7.44
N GLU A 458 -18.13 -8.24 -8.65
CA GLU A 458 -19.32 -7.46 -9.01
C GLU A 458 -20.52 -7.91 -8.16
N ALA A 459 -20.72 -9.23 -7.99
CA ALA A 459 -21.76 -9.76 -7.10
C ALA A 459 -21.53 -9.40 -5.63
N GLU A 460 -20.30 -9.56 -5.11
CA GLU A 460 -19.92 -9.15 -3.74
C GLU A 460 -20.16 -7.65 -3.50
N TYR A 461 -19.93 -6.82 -4.51
CA TYR A 461 -20.22 -5.38 -4.43
C TYR A 461 -21.72 -5.10 -4.33
N ASP A 462 -22.56 -5.84 -5.04
CA ASP A 462 -24.01 -5.73 -4.91
C ASP A 462 -24.49 -6.21 -3.53
N THR A 463 -23.92 -7.29 -3.00
CA THR A 463 -24.18 -7.73 -1.61
C THR A 463 -23.75 -6.67 -0.58
N LEU A 464 -22.65 -5.93 -0.82
CA LEU A 464 -22.28 -4.79 0.02
C LEU A 464 -23.33 -3.67 -0.01
N LYS A 465 -23.96 -3.40 -1.16
CA LYS A 465 -25.05 -2.41 -1.24
C LYS A 465 -26.27 -2.87 -0.43
N GLU A 466 -26.63 -4.13 -0.53
CA GLU A 466 -27.73 -4.72 0.25
C GLU A 466 -27.43 -4.63 1.75
N THR A 467 -26.20 -4.99 2.14
CA THR A 467 -25.73 -4.88 3.53
C THR A 467 -25.80 -3.44 4.03
N ARG A 468 -25.43 -2.45 3.20
CA ARG A 468 -25.61 -1.03 3.54
C ARG A 468 -27.09 -0.66 3.69
N ALA A 469 -27.98 -1.16 2.84
CA ALA A 469 -29.40 -0.90 2.95
C ALA A 469 -29.98 -1.49 4.26
N GLU A 470 -29.54 -2.68 4.64
CA GLU A 470 -29.88 -3.32 5.91
C GLU A 470 -29.46 -2.45 7.12
N VAL A 471 -28.23 -1.94 7.14
CA VAL A 471 -27.80 -0.99 8.17
C VAL A 471 -28.65 0.28 8.17
N ALA A 472 -29.07 0.77 7.01
CA ALA A 472 -29.95 1.93 6.93
C ALA A 472 -31.33 1.68 7.53
N GLU A 473 -31.90 0.48 7.41
CA GLU A 473 -33.15 0.11 8.09
C GLU A 473 -32.96 0.04 9.62
N LEU A 474 -31.87 -0.56 10.09
CA LEU A 474 -31.52 -0.57 11.51
C LEU A 474 -31.36 0.86 12.07
N GLN A 475 -30.83 1.79 11.28
CA GLN A 475 -30.78 3.21 11.66
C GLN A 475 -32.14 3.87 11.78
N LYS A 476 -33.14 3.48 10.97
CA LYS A 476 -34.50 4.01 11.12
C LYS A 476 -35.13 3.50 12.41
N ILE A 477 -34.98 2.20 12.71
CA ILE A 477 -35.44 1.60 13.97
C ILE A 477 -34.84 2.33 15.17
N ARG A 478 -33.51 2.56 15.14
CA ARG A 478 -32.80 3.37 16.15
C ARG A 478 -33.48 4.72 16.38
N ARG A 479 -33.77 5.48 15.32
CA ARG A 479 -34.38 6.82 15.44
C ARG A 479 -35.75 6.76 16.12
N CYS A 480 -36.59 5.78 15.76
CA CYS A 480 -37.89 5.59 16.40
C CYS A 480 -37.74 5.28 17.89
N VAL A 481 -36.86 4.34 18.24
CA VAL A 481 -36.59 3.95 19.63
C VAL A 481 -36.04 5.13 20.43
N ASP A 482 -35.08 5.86 19.88
CA ASP A 482 -34.46 7.00 20.55
C ASP A 482 -35.48 8.11 20.87
N ILE A 483 -36.40 8.42 19.94
CA ILE A 483 -37.49 9.36 20.17
C ILE A 483 -38.45 8.87 21.28
N ALA A 484 -38.76 7.56 21.29
CA ALA A 484 -39.61 6.96 22.32
C ALA A 484 -38.96 7.02 23.70
N LEU A 485 -37.65 6.82 23.79
CA LEU A 485 -36.91 6.87 25.06
C LEU A 485 -36.75 8.31 25.56
N ARG A 486 -36.48 9.28 24.67
CA ARG A 486 -36.40 10.71 25.03
C ARG A 486 -37.72 11.24 25.60
N ALA A 487 -38.85 10.62 25.31
CA ALA A 487 -40.18 11.03 25.77
C ALA A 487 -40.30 11.13 27.29
N ASP A 488 -39.60 10.27 28.04
CA ASP A 488 -39.67 10.21 29.51
C ASP A 488 -38.61 11.08 30.21
N GLN A 489 -37.71 11.70 29.45
CA GLN A 489 -36.64 12.54 30.01
C GLN A 489 -37.14 13.96 30.32
N PRO A 490 -36.87 14.51 31.53
CA PRO A 490 -37.27 15.87 31.90
C PRO A 490 -36.66 16.93 30.96
N GLU A 491 -37.40 17.99 30.63
CA GLU A 491 -37.05 18.97 29.58
C GLU A 491 -35.64 19.57 29.70
N GLN A 492 -35.12 19.75 30.92
CA GLN A 492 -33.77 20.27 31.18
C GLN A 492 -32.65 19.34 30.66
N SER A 493 -32.89 18.03 30.56
CA SER A 493 -31.92 17.04 30.08
C SER A 493 -31.90 16.92 28.55
N ARG A 494 -33.01 17.26 27.86
CA ARG A 494 -33.11 17.30 26.40
C ARG A 494 -32.28 18.43 25.77
N ALA A 495 -32.13 19.56 26.48
CA ALA A 495 -31.38 20.72 25.99
C ALA A 495 -29.86 20.53 25.96
N LYS A 496 -29.28 19.86 26.98
CA LYS A 496 -27.82 19.64 27.11
C LYS A 496 -27.22 18.69 26.07
N ARG A 497 -27.99 17.73 25.55
CA ARG A 497 -27.50 16.78 24.51
C ARG A 497 -27.61 17.31 23.08
N HIS A 498 -28.52 18.25 22.81
CA HIS A 498 -28.61 18.89 21.49
C HIS A 498 -27.39 19.76 21.14
N GLU A 499 -26.65 20.24 22.14
CA GLU A 499 -25.34 20.90 21.96
C GLU A 499 -24.21 19.93 21.58
N GLN A 500 -24.35 18.63 21.87
CA GLN A 500 -23.37 17.58 21.51
C GLN A 500 -23.66 16.90 20.16
N GLU A 501 -24.88 17.05 19.63
CA GLU A 501 -25.31 16.47 18.34
C GLU A 501 -25.17 17.46 17.15
N ARG A 502 -24.75 18.71 17.39
CA ARG A 502 -24.30 19.66 16.34
C ARG A 502 -22.80 19.49 16.09
#